data_AF-A0A2R4ZPZ9-F1
#
_entry.id   AF-A0A2R4ZPZ9-F1
#
_cell.length_a   1.000
_cell.length_b   1.000
_cell.length_c   1.000
_cell.angle_alpha   90.00
_cell.angle_beta   90.00
_cell.angle_gamma   90.00
#
_symmetry.space_group_name_H-M   'P 1'
#
loop_
_entity.id
_entity.type
_entity.pdbx_description
1 polymer ?
#
loop_
_entity_poly.entity_id
_entity_poly.type
_entity_poly.pdbx_seq_one_letter_code
_entity_poly.pdbx_strand_id
1 'polypeptide(L)'
;GPSSTADIEYERVYGAHGPREYHVVFINNNRLGFSKDPLLSDMLRCIRCGRCLIECPVYQTIGPSWGSGAYNGPMGVGWLYITRGIEEAGPLSMLCIHAGNCREVCPLHIDIPNIM
;
A
#
# COMPACT_ATOMS: atom_id res chain seq x y z
N GLY A 1 -15.95 11.77 -18.11
CA GLY A 1 -16.64 12.12 -19.36
C GLY A 1 -16.47 10.97 -20.33
N PRO A 2 -17.44 10.67 -21.19
CA PRO A 2 -17.27 9.62 -22.17
C PRO A 2 -16.03 9.89 -23.02
N SER A 3 -15.16 8.89 -23.11
CA SER A 3 -13.98 8.95 -23.97
C SER A 3 -14.40 9.14 -25.43
N SER A 4 -13.51 9.80 -26.18
CA SER A 4 -13.60 9.80 -27.64
C SER A 4 -12.78 8.65 -28.20
N THR A 5 -13.31 7.93 -29.19
CA THR A 5 -12.53 7.07 -30.08
C THR A 5 -12.67 7.55 -31.51
N ALA A 6 -11.89 7.00 -32.43
CA ALA A 6 -12.13 7.14 -33.86
C ALA A 6 -12.54 5.78 -34.44
N ASP A 7 -13.48 5.76 -35.36
CA ASP A 7 -13.79 4.54 -36.11
C ASP A 7 -12.74 4.26 -37.21
N ILE A 8 -12.97 3.23 -38.03
CA ILE A 8 -12.03 2.85 -39.10
C ILE A 8 -11.93 3.90 -40.23
N GLU A 9 -12.93 4.78 -40.34
CA GLU A 9 -12.97 5.90 -41.28
C GLU A 9 -12.40 7.20 -40.65
N TYR A 10 -11.79 7.10 -39.47
CA TYR A 10 -11.30 8.21 -38.66
C TYR A 10 -12.38 9.19 -38.18
N GLU A 11 -13.66 8.80 -38.19
CA GLU A 11 -14.71 9.60 -37.60
C GLU A 11 -14.64 9.55 -36.08
N ARG A 12 -14.62 10.74 -35.46
CA ARG A 12 -14.44 10.87 -34.01
C ARG A 12 -15.78 10.67 -33.29
N VAL A 13 -15.92 9.55 -32.59
CA VAL A 13 -17.11 9.19 -31.83
C VAL A 13 -16.91 9.55 -30.36
N TYR A 14 -17.79 10.40 -29.82
CA TYR A 14 -17.87 10.72 -28.39
C TYR A 14 -18.93 9.84 -27.74
N GLY A 15 -18.66 9.33 -26.53
CA GLY A 15 -19.60 8.37 -25.93
C GLY A 15 -19.13 6.92 -25.99
N ALA A 16 -18.03 6.63 -26.68
CA ALA A 16 -17.64 5.26 -27.03
C ALA A 16 -17.36 4.39 -25.79
N HIS A 17 -16.64 4.96 -24.81
CA HIS A 17 -16.37 4.26 -23.55
C HIS A 17 -16.52 5.20 -22.36
N GLY A 18 -17.13 4.69 -21.28
CA GLY A 18 -17.27 5.40 -20.01
C GLY A 18 -18.71 5.31 -19.48
N PRO A 19 -18.88 5.35 -18.14
CA PRO A 19 -20.21 5.21 -17.55
C PRO A 19 -21.05 6.49 -17.76
N ARG A 20 -22.38 6.34 -17.77
CA ARG A 20 -23.33 7.49 -17.79
C ARG A 20 -23.14 8.39 -16.58
N GLU A 21 -22.83 7.80 -15.44
CA GLU A 21 -22.56 8.49 -14.18
C GLU A 21 -21.28 7.94 -13.54
N TYR A 22 -20.48 8.80 -12.93
CA TYR A 22 -19.25 8.43 -12.25
C TYR A 22 -19.29 8.97 -10.82
N HIS A 23 -19.30 8.06 -9.86
CA HIS A 23 -19.35 8.37 -8.44
C HIS A 23 -18.01 7.99 -7.81
N VAL A 24 -17.38 8.92 -7.10
CA VAL A 24 -16.14 8.66 -6.35
C VAL A 24 -16.42 8.74 -4.87
N VAL A 25 -16.17 7.65 -4.16
CA VAL A 25 -16.29 7.58 -2.71
C VAL A 25 -14.90 7.59 -2.10
N PHE A 26 -14.56 8.67 -1.37
CA PHE A 26 -13.32 8.75 -0.62
C PHE A 26 -13.51 8.16 0.77
N ILE A 27 -12.84 7.04 1.04
CA ILE A 27 -12.85 6.39 2.35
C ILE A 27 -11.56 6.76 3.07
N ASN A 28 -11.64 7.40 4.23
CA ASN A 28 -10.44 7.78 4.98
C ASN A 28 -9.73 6.56 5.60
N ASN A 29 -10.45 5.69 6.29
CA ASN A 29 -9.90 4.52 7.01
C ASN A 29 -8.68 4.88 7.90
N ASN A 30 -8.86 5.87 8.77
CA ASN A 30 -7.86 6.44 9.70
C ASN A 30 -6.66 7.17 9.05
N ARG A 31 -6.51 7.18 7.72
CA ARG A 31 -5.33 7.75 7.04
C ARG A 31 -5.06 9.22 7.35
N LEU A 32 -6.08 10.06 7.40
CA LEU A 32 -5.93 11.48 7.76
C LEU A 32 -5.43 11.67 9.20
N GLY A 33 -5.79 10.77 10.13
CA GLY A 33 -5.25 10.81 11.50
C GLY A 33 -3.75 10.50 11.49
N PHE A 34 -3.39 9.37 10.90
CA PHE A 34 -1.99 8.93 10.80
C PHE A 34 -1.12 9.82 9.89
N SER A 35 -1.71 10.61 8.99
CA SER A 35 -0.95 11.59 8.21
C SER A 35 -0.30 12.67 9.06
N LYS A 36 -0.77 12.88 10.29
CA LYS A 36 -0.21 13.83 11.26
C LYS A 36 0.78 13.16 12.22
N ASP A 37 0.90 11.84 12.18
CA ASP A 37 1.82 11.10 13.04
C ASP A 37 3.25 11.23 12.50
N PRO A 38 4.23 11.64 13.33
CA PRO A 38 5.59 11.88 12.86
C PRO A 38 6.33 10.63 12.39
N LEU A 39 5.89 9.44 12.80
CA LEU A 39 6.50 8.16 12.44
C LEU A 39 5.67 7.42 11.38
N LEU A 40 4.35 7.35 11.57
CA LEU A 40 3.46 6.55 10.73
C LEU A 40 3.04 7.23 9.43
N SER A 41 3.20 8.55 9.32
CA SER A 41 2.87 9.28 8.09
C SER A 41 3.67 8.78 6.87
N ASP A 42 4.90 8.32 7.06
CA ASP A 42 5.72 7.78 5.98
C ASP A 42 5.16 6.47 5.39
N MET A 43 4.43 5.66 6.19
CA MET A 43 3.77 4.45 5.68
C MET A 43 2.72 4.77 4.59
N LEU A 44 2.10 5.96 4.66
CA LEU A 44 1.08 6.41 3.70
C LEU A 44 1.68 6.78 2.33
N ARG A 45 3.00 6.90 2.22
CA ARG A 45 3.70 7.23 0.96
C ARG A 45 3.96 6.01 0.09
N CYS A 46 3.70 4.81 0.61
CA CYS A 46 3.99 3.56 -0.10
C CYS A 46 3.23 3.45 -1.43
N ILE A 47 3.97 3.28 -2.52
CA ILE A 47 3.44 3.04 -3.87
C ILE A 47 3.21 1.56 -4.20
N ARG A 48 3.31 0.69 -3.18
CA ARG A 48 3.18 -0.78 -3.30
C ARG A 48 4.09 -1.43 -4.35
N CYS A 49 5.33 -0.96 -4.49
CA CYS A 49 6.31 -1.53 -5.43
C CYS A 49 6.75 -2.97 -5.08
N GLY A 50 6.55 -3.42 -3.84
CA GLY A 50 6.86 -4.78 -3.41
C GLY A 50 8.33 -5.08 -3.09
N ARG A 51 9.27 -4.15 -3.33
CA ARG A 51 10.71 -4.43 -3.12
C ARG A 51 11.05 -4.80 -1.68
N CYS A 52 10.40 -4.18 -0.71
CA CYS A 52 10.53 -4.54 0.72
C CYS A 52 10.16 -5.99 1.03
N LEU A 53 9.29 -6.65 0.26
CA LEU A 53 8.92 -8.06 0.44
C LEU A 53 10.01 -8.98 -0.09
N ILE A 54 10.57 -8.63 -1.25
CA ILE A 54 11.60 -9.41 -1.94
C ILE A 54 12.89 -9.43 -1.10
N GLU A 55 13.27 -8.27 -0.55
CA GLU A 55 14.54 -8.12 0.16
C GLU A 55 14.46 -8.50 1.64
N CYS A 56 13.27 -8.80 2.16
CA CYS A 56 13.13 -9.11 3.57
C CYS A 56 13.36 -10.60 3.84
N PRO A 57 14.40 -10.97 4.63
CA PRO A 57 14.74 -12.39 4.86
C PRO A 57 13.62 -13.16 5.58
N VAL A 58 12.90 -12.51 6.50
CA VAL A 58 11.77 -13.13 7.20
C VAL A 58 10.64 -13.42 6.22
N TYR A 59 10.28 -12.47 5.35
CA TYR A 59 9.22 -12.69 4.37
C TYR A 59 9.60 -13.75 3.34
N GLN A 60 10.88 -13.84 2.95
CA GLN A 60 11.38 -14.93 2.10
C GLN A 60 11.27 -16.31 2.78
N THR A 61 11.25 -16.37 4.12
CA THR A 61 11.21 -17.62 4.89
C THR A 61 9.79 -18.08 5.20
N ILE A 62 8.96 -17.18 5.74
CA ILE A 62 7.61 -17.53 6.22
C ILE A 62 6.48 -17.04 5.30
N GLY A 63 6.82 -16.23 4.29
CA GLY A 63 5.90 -15.81 3.25
C GLY A 63 4.68 -15.05 3.79
N PRO A 64 3.49 -15.28 3.18
CA PRO A 64 2.24 -14.61 3.56
C PRO A 64 1.80 -14.78 5.02
N SER A 65 2.36 -15.77 5.75
CA SER A 65 2.10 -15.93 7.19
C SER A 65 2.53 -14.71 8.00
N TRP A 66 3.47 -13.91 7.48
CA TRP A 66 3.75 -12.59 8.03
C TRP A 66 2.77 -11.54 7.48
N GLY A 67 1.52 -11.61 7.90
CA GLY A 67 0.47 -10.75 7.36
C GLY A 67 -0.93 -11.15 7.80
N SER A 68 -1.91 -10.34 7.41
CA SER A 68 -3.34 -10.62 7.59
C SER A 68 -4.13 -10.06 6.41
N GLY A 69 -4.93 -10.92 5.77
CA GLY A 69 -5.77 -10.56 4.62
C GLY A 69 -4.98 -9.96 3.45
N ALA A 70 -5.28 -8.72 3.10
CA ALA A 70 -4.65 -8.01 1.98
C ALA A 70 -3.29 -7.36 2.33
N TYR A 71 -2.88 -7.43 3.60
CA TYR A 71 -1.67 -6.79 4.12
C TYR A 71 -0.63 -7.82 4.52
N ASN A 72 0.49 -7.87 3.78
CA ASN A 72 1.54 -8.86 3.97
C ASN A 72 2.92 -8.22 4.05
N GLY A 73 3.83 -8.88 4.77
CA GLY A 73 5.21 -8.51 5.03
C GLY A 73 5.39 -7.18 5.76
N PRO A 74 6.61 -6.62 5.76
CA PRO A 74 6.96 -5.47 6.60
C PRO A 74 6.06 -4.24 6.31
N MET A 75 5.83 -3.88 5.06
CA MET A 75 4.88 -2.80 4.74
C MET A 75 3.43 -3.13 5.11
N GLY A 76 3.04 -4.40 4.98
CA GLY A 76 1.69 -4.86 5.31
C GLY A 76 1.36 -4.66 6.78
N VAL A 77 2.28 -5.01 7.68
CA VAL A 77 2.07 -4.85 9.14
C VAL A 77 1.79 -3.40 9.51
N GLY A 78 2.52 -2.43 8.93
CA GLY A 78 2.24 -1.01 9.12
C GLY A 78 0.84 -0.59 8.64
N TRP A 79 0.41 -1.09 7.47
CA TRP A 79 -0.94 -0.83 6.98
C TRP A 79 -2.03 -1.53 7.81
N LEU A 80 -1.73 -2.69 8.36
CA LEU A 80 -2.62 -3.40 9.27
C LEU A 80 -2.85 -2.58 10.54
N TYR A 81 -1.80 -1.97 11.09
CA TYR A 81 -1.92 -1.07 12.24
C TYR A 81 -2.84 0.12 11.94
N ILE A 82 -2.62 0.80 10.82
CA ILE A 82 -3.42 1.97 10.40
C ILE A 82 -4.91 1.62 10.25
N THR A 83 -5.21 0.43 9.72
CA THR A 83 -6.56 0.09 9.28
C THR A 83 -7.31 -0.83 10.24
N ARG A 84 -6.61 -1.58 11.08
CA ARG A 84 -7.18 -2.57 12.00
C ARG A 84 -6.62 -2.49 13.43
N GLY A 85 -5.67 -1.60 13.70
CA GLY A 85 -5.16 -1.34 15.03
C GLY A 85 -4.08 -2.30 15.51
N ILE A 86 -3.65 -2.10 16.76
CA ILE A 86 -2.50 -2.77 17.36
C ILE A 86 -2.74 -4.25 17.65
N GLU A 87 -3.98 -4.65 17.89
CA GLU A 87 -4.31 -6.03 18.27
C GLU A 87 -4.00 -7.02 17.14
N GLU A 88 -4.25 -6.63 15.89
CA GLU A 88 -3.88 -7.44 14.72
C GLU A 88 -2.43 -7.21 14.28
N ALA A 89 -1.92 -5.97 14.37
CA ALA A 89 -0.60 -5.64 13.85
C ALA A 89 0.55 -6.02 14.80
N GLY A 90 0.36 -5.87 16.11
CA GLY A 90 1.39 -6.06 17.13
C GLY A 90 2.08 -7.42 17.08
N PRO A 91 1.33 -8.55 17.10
CA PRO A 91 1.94 -9.89 16.99
C PRO A 91 2.77 -10.08 15.72
N LEU A 92 2.35 -9.46 14.61
CA LEU A 92 3.06 -9.53 13.34
C LEU A 92 4.27 -8.59 13.29
N SER A 93 4.25 -7.46 14.02
CA SER A 93 5.39 -6.55 14.13
C SER A 93 6.59 -7.25 14.77
N MET A 94 6.32 -8.11 15.76
CA MET A 94 7.34 -8.89 16.48
C MET A 94 8.12 -9.88 15.60
N LEU A 95 7.66 -10.14 14.37
CA LEU A 95 8.39 -10.97 13.41
C LEU A 95 9.52 -10.20 12.70
N CYS A 96 9.57 -8.87 12.82
CA CYS A 96 10.64 -8.05 12.28
C CYS A 96 11.96 -8.30 13.03
N ILE A 97 13.00 -8.75 12.31
CA ILE A 97 14.36 -8.93 12.87
C ILE A 97 15.26 -7.70 12.69
N HIS A 98 14.71 -6.56 12.26
CA HIS A 98 15.44 -5.31 12.06
C HIS A 98 16.65 -5.43 11.10
N ALA A 99 16.55 -6.27 10.06
CA ALA A 99 17.62 -6.49 9.08
C ALA A 99 17.99 -5.23 8.27
N GLY A 100 17.09 -4.26 8.14
CA GLY A 100 17.37 -2.99 7.46
C GLY A 100 17.20 -2.98 5.95
N ASN A 101 17.24 -4.13 5.26
CA ASN A 101 17.22 -4.20 3.79
C ASN A 101 16.04 -3.45 3.15
N CYS A 102 14.86 -3.50 3.76
CA CYS A 102 13.66 -2.87 3.23
C CYS A 102 13.74 -1.34 3.22
N ARG A 103 14.50 -0.72 4.13
CA ARG A 103 14.81 0.72 4.13
C ARG A 103 15.73 1.08 2.95
N GLU A 104 16.80 0.31 2.77
CA GLU A 104 17.82 0.57 1.75
C GLU A 104 17.26 0.53 0.32
N VAL A 105 16.30 -0.36 0.07
CA VAL A 105 15.74 -0.57 -1.27
C VAL A 105 14.45 0.21 -1.53
N CYS A 106 13.93 0.94 -0.54
CA CYS A 106 12.67 1.64 -0.68
C CYS A 106 12.83 2.89 -1.57
N PRO A 107 12.13 3.00 -2.72
CA PRO A 107 12.25 4.17 -3.59
C PRO A 107 11.64 5.44 -2.98
N LEU A 108 10.89 5.30 -1.88
CA LEU A 108 10.25 6.38 -1.14
C LEU A 108 11.02 6.71 0.15
N HIS A 109 12.14 6.02 0.42
CA HIS A 109 12.97 6.17 1.63
C HIS A 109 12.21 5.97 2.95
N ILE A 110 11.22 5.06 2.96
CA ILE A 110 10.45 4.71 4.16
C ILE A 110 11.30 3.82 5.07
N ASP A 111 11.57 4.27 6.29
CA ASP A 111 12.33 3.51 7.30
C ASP A 111 11.41 2.55 8.06
N ILE A 112 11.01 1.46 7.38
CA ILE A 112 10.11 0.46 7.95
C ILE A 112 10.65 -0.16 9.26
N PRO A 113 11.93 -0.51 9.39
CA PRO A 113 12.47 -1.04 10.65
C PRO A 113 12.28 -0.10 11.84
N ASN A 114 12.36 1.22 11.66
CA ASN A 114 12.13 2.20 12.72
C ASN A 114 10.64 2.35 13.11
N ILE A 115 9.73 1.85 12.26
CA ILE A 115 8.28 1.90 12.49
C ILE A 115 7.78 0.62 13.20
N MET A 116 8.53 -0.48 13.14
CA MET A 116 8.13 -1.80 13.65
C MET A 116 8.25 -1.93 15.17
#